data_AF-A0A482VEZ4-F1
#
_entry.id   AF-A0A482VEZ4-F1
#
_cell.length_a   1.000
_cell.length_b   1.000
_cell.length_c   1.000
_cell.angle_alpha   90.00
_cell.angle_beta   90.00
_cell.angle_gamma   90.00
#
_symmetry.space_group_name_H-M   'P 1'
#
loop_
_entity.id
_entity.type
_entity.pdbx_description
1 polymer ?
#
loop_
_entity_poly.entity_id
_entity_poly.type
_entity_poly.pdbx_seq_one_letter_code
_entity_poly.pdbx_strand_id
1 'polypeptide(L)'
;MDLETLNSVLKVGRIFALTPSSTENRKPSIVQKCYIIFVFLTLTVGVGVSLYLRRFFYTGFPPIQFLLRIIMDVDLYLHNCYSLLILMVHERERWFKLIKNLRAVDCAEYKNHHCLTFISTHIAFVFSAGFNLFAWFTVLPLGHQYVNQYSVENFQIYTQFFYTVFAYIILKMILARYKYQTSLLRKRVCTKRQLKYLKKIKRNIFFLKDSVDVFNDVFGWIFLFNVIFGVARSLIYLDLTQLQKCFGLVGSHKRGFHILVSENRPEFTAARFFSIDKSTIFSVLDAMTTFLLVII
;
A
#
# COMPACT_ATOMS: atom_id res chain seq x y z
N MET A 1 -15.97 6.86 -12.62
CA MET A 1 -15.31 7.76 -11.66
C MET A 1 -15.17 9.11 -12.29
N ASP A 2 -15.61 10.12 -11.58
CA ASP A 2 -15.46 11.50 -12.03
C ASP A 2 -14.00 11.94 -11.95
N LEU A 3 -13.59 12.72 -12.94
CA LEU A 3 -12.29 13.37 -13.00
C LEU A 3 -12.01 14.22 -11.76
N GLU A 4 -13.07 14.72 -11.15
CA GLU A 4 -13.05 15.45 -9.89
C GLU A 4 -12.50 14.63 -8.73
N THR A 5 -12.90 13.35 -8.59
CA THR A 5 -12.38 12.49 -7.51
C THR A 5 -10.88 12.32 -7.63
N LEU A 6 -10.40 12.08 -8.86
CA LEU A 6 -8.97 11.92 -9.13
C LEU A 6 -8.21 13.20 -8.76
N ASN A 7 -8.74 14.35 -9.14
CA ASN A 7 -8.15 15.65 -8.81
C ASN A 7 -8.12 15.89 -7.29
N SER A 8 -9.15 15.50 -6.55
CA SER A 8 -9.18 15.58 -5.08
C SER A 8 -8.10 14.72 -4.43
N VAL A 9 -7.93 13.47 -4.88
CA VAL A 9 -6.88 12.59 -4.34
C VAL A 9 -5.49 13.11 -4.68
N LEU A 10 -5.29 13.58 -5.92
CA LEU A 10 -4.04 14.21 -6.34
C LEU A 10 -3.75 15.49 -5.53
N LYS A 11 -4.77 16.25 -5.12
CA LYS A 11 -4.61 17.44 -4.28
C LYS A 11 -4.11 17.08 -2.88
N VAL A 12 -4.60 16.00 -2.28
CA VAL A 12 -4.12 15.49 -0.98
C VAL A 12 -2.67 15.03 -1.10
N GLY A 13 -2.35 14.20 -2.10
CA GLY A 13 -0.99 13.71 -2.32
C GLY A 13 0.02 14.84 -2.55
N ARG A 14 -0.40 15.95 -3.16
CA ARG A 14 0.45 17.11 -3.43
C ARG A 14 0.95 17.78 -2.16
N ILE A 15 0.15 17.79 -1.09
CA ILE A 15 0.53 18.36 0.21
C ILE A 15 1.73 17.60 0.81
N PHE A 16 1.80 16.30 0.55
CA PHE A 16 2.84 15.41 1.07
C PHE A 16 3.95 15.09 0.05
N ALA A 17 3.98 15.78 -1.10
CA ALA A 17 4.86 15.46 -2.22
C ALA A 17 4.72 14.02 -2.78
N LEU A 18 3.58 13.36 -2.55
CA LEU A 18 3.28 11.99 -3.01
C LEU A 18 2.65 11.95 -4.40
N THR A 19 2.24 13.08 -4.95
CA THR A 19 1.68 13.16 -6.30
C THR A 19 2.22 14.39 -7.04
N PRO A 20 2.26 14.34 -8.38
CA PRO A 20 2.64 15.51 -9.17
C PRO A 20 1.74 16.71 -8.87
N SER A 21 2.34 17.88 -8.80
CA SER A 21 1.65 19.12 -8.43
C SER A 21 0.59 19.60 -9.44
N SER A 22 0.72 19.18 -10.69
CA SER A 22 -0.15 19.54 -11.82
C SER A 22 -0.34 18.33 -12.73
N THR A 23 -1.59 18.13 -13.16
CA THR A 23 -1.95 17.12 -14.17
C THR A 23 -1.73 17.59 -15.60
N GLU A 24 -1.25 18.82 -15.81
CA GLU A 24 -1.10 19.44 -17.14
C GLU A 24 0.38 19.65 -17.49
N ASN A 25 1.22 19.93 -16.49
CA ASN A 25 2.64 20.17 -16.70
C ASN A 25 3.45 18.87 -16.70
N ARG A 26 3.86 18.43 -17.90
CA ARG A 26 4.71 17.24 -18.10
C ARG A 26 6.10 17.42 -17.48
N LYS A 27 6.70 18.61 -17.60
CA LYS A 27 8.02 18.92 -17.02
C LYS A 27 7.86 19.56 -15.63
N PRO A 28 8.54 19.04 -14.58
CA PRO A 28 8.56 19.70 -13.28
C PRO A 28 9.22 21.07 -13.35
N SER A 29 8.70 22.05 -12.60
CA SER A 29 9.48 23.26 -12.31
C SER A 29 10.65 22.92 -11.37
N ILE A 30 11.71 23.72 -11.41
CA ILE A 30 12.88 23.55 -10.53
C ILE A 30 12.44 23.58 -9.06
N VAL A 31 11.54 24.49 -8.70
CA VAL A 31 10.96 24.59 -7.34
C VAL A 31 10.29 23.29 -6.90
N GLN A 32 9.56 22.61 -7.79
CA GLN A 32 8.93 21.32 -7.46
C GLN A 32 9.97 20.23 -7.21
N LYS A 33 11.04 20.18 -8.02
CA LYS A 33 12.13 19.23 -7.81
C LYS A 33 12.84 19.48 -6.48
N CYS A 34 13.16 20.75 -6.18
CA CYS A 34 13.77 21.14 -4.91
C CYS A 34 12.88 20.77 -3.72
N TYR A 35 11.56 20.98 -3.82
CA TYR A 35 10.63 20.59 -2.77
C TYR A 35 10.59 19.08 -2.53
N ILE A 36 10.53 18.26 -3.59
CA ILE A 36 10.56 16.79 -3.48
C ILE A 36 11.88 16.33 -2.83
N ILE A 37 13.01 16.87 -3.29
CA ILE A 37 14.34 16.55 -2.73
C ILE A 37 14.41 16.95 -1.25
N PHE A 38 13.88 18.13 -0.90
CA PHE A 38 13.85 18.59 0.49
C PHE A 38 13.01 17.67 1.39
N VAL A 39 11.82 17.25 0.95
CA VAL A 39 10.97 16.30 1.69
C VAL A 39 11.69 14.95 1.86
N PHE A 40 12.34 14.45 0.81
CA PHE A 40 13.11 13.21 0.86
C PHE A 40 14.31 13.29 1.81
N LEU A 41 15.07 14.38 1.78
CA LEU A 41 16.20 14.60 2.69
C LEU A 41 15.74 14.69 4.15
N THR A 42 14.65 15.44 4.40
CA THR A 42 14.05 15.53 5.74
C THR A 42 13.62 14.16 6.25
N LEU A 43 12.98 13.36 5.40
CA LEU A 43 12.60 11.99 5.73
C LEU A 43 13.82 11.10 6.02
N THR A 44 14.87 11.21 5.20
CA THR A 44 16.11 10.43 5.37
C THR A 44 16.81 10.75 6.70
N VAL A 45 16.93 12.04 7.04
CA VAL A 45 17.46 12.46 8.35
C VAL A 45 16.57 11.93 9.48
N GLY A 46 15.25 12.05 9.33
CA GLY A 46 14.28 11.50 10.28
C GLY A 46 14.46 10.00 10.52
N VAL A 47 14.63 9.21 9.46
CA VAL A 47 14.87 7.76 9.55
C VAL A 47 16.18 7.48 10.28
N GLY A 48 17.26 8.20 9.96
CA GLY A 48 18.54 8.06 10.66
C GLY A 48 18.43 8.33 12.16
N VAL A 49 17.74 9.41 12.54
CA VAL A 49 17.47 9.74 13.95
C VAL A 49 16.59 8.67 14.61
N SER A 50 15.52 8.22 13.96
CA SER A 50 14.65 7.17 14.49
C SER A 50 15.41 5.85 14.70
N LEU A 51 16.27 5.43 13.76
CA LEU A 51 17.11 4.24 13.90
C LEU A 51 18.09 4.37 15.08
N TYR A 52 18.72 5.54 15.25
CA TYR A 52 19.60 5.80 16.38
C TYR A 52 18.86 5.67 17.72
N LEU A 53 17.67 6.26 17.84
CA LEU A 53 16.85 6.19 19.06
C LEU A 53 16.34 4.77 19.34
N ARG A 54 16.02 3.98 18.32
CA ARG A 54 15.53 2.61 18.46
C ARG A 54 16.61 1.58 18.80
N ARG A 55 17.89 1.92 18.62
CA ARG A 55 19.02 1.02 18.93
C ARG A 55 18.91 0.40 20.32
N PHE A 56 18.48 1.18 21.32
CA PHE A 56 18.32 0.71 22.70
C PHE A 56 17.19 -0.33 22.86
N PHE A 57 16.15 -0.27 22.02
CA PHE A 57 15.06 -1.24 22.05
C PHE A 57 15.44 -2.55 21.33
N TYR A 58 16.26 -2.45 20.29
CA TYR A 58 16.67 -3.60 19.49
C TYR A 58 17.62 -4.55 20.21
N THR A 59 18.34 -4.11 21.23
CA THR A 59 19.20 -4.99 22.03
C THR A 59 18.42 -6.05 22.81
N GLY A 60 17.12 -5.85 23.02
CA GLY A 60 16.25 -6.82 23.69
C GLY A 60 15.55 -7.81 22.76
N PHE A 61 15.70 -7.69 21.44
CA PHE A 61 14.94 -8.52 20.50
C PHE A 61 15.61 -9.88 20.25
N PRO A 62 14.83 -10.96 20.14
CA PRO A 62 15.29 -12.23 19.57
C PRO A 62 15.85 -12.00 18.15
N PRO A 63 16.84 -12.81 17.70
CA PRO A 63 17.49 -12.62 16.40
C PRO A 63 16.51 -12.56 15.21
N ILE A 64 15.46 -13.39 15.22
CA ILE A 64 14.46 -13.42 14.15
C ILE A 64 13.64 -12.12 14.12
N GLN A 65 13.18 -11.63 15.29
CA GLN A 65 12.44 -10.37 15.36
C GLN A 65 13.31 -9.19 14.94
N PHE A 66 14.57 -9.18 15.37
CA PHE A 66 15.54 -8.17 14.97
C PHE A 66 15.73 -8.14 13.45
N LEU A 67 15.92 -9.31 12.83
CA LEU A 67 16.04 -9.43 11.37
C LEU A 67 14.78 -8.96 10.64
N LEU A 68 13.59 -9.43 11.05
CA LEU A 68 12.32 -9.00 10.46
C LEU A 68 12.10 -7.50 10.60
N ARG A 69 12.55 -6.92 11.71
CA ARG A 69 12.47 -5.48 11.96
C ARG A 69 13.39 -4.69 11.03
N ILE A 70 14.63 -5.15 10.83
CA ILE A 70 15.54 -4.57 9.84
C ILE A 70 14.91 -4.63 8.44
N ILE A 71 14.32 -5.77 8.06
CA ILE A 71 13.65 -5.93 6.77
C ILE A 71 12.53 -4.89 6.61
N MET A 72 11.70 -4.68 7.63
CA MET A 72 10.65 -3.66 7.60
C MET A 72 11.20 -2.23 7.46
N ASP A 73 12.24 -1.88 8.22
CA ASP A 73 12.81 -0.53 8.16
C ASP A 73 13.47 -0.26 6.80
N VAL A 74 14.15 -1.26 6.22
CA VAL A 74 14.72 -1.20 4.87
C VAL A 74 13.61 -1.10 3.82
N ASP A 75 12.57 -1.92 3.90
CA ASP A 75 11.43 -1.90 2.98
C ASP A 75 10.73 -0.54 2.97
N LEU A 76 10.42 0.01 4.15
CA LEU A 76 9.81 1.33 4.29
C LEU A 76 10.72 2.42 3.69
N TYR A 77 12.03 2.36 3.94
CA TYR A 77 12.96 3.34 3.37
C TYR A 77 13.05 3.25 1.84
N LEU A 78 13.17 2.04 1.29
CA LEU A 78 13.19 1.80 -0.15
C LEU A 78 11.87 2.21 -0.82
N HIS A 79 10.73 1.93 -0.18
CA HIS A 79 9.43 2.38 -0.65
C HIS A 79 9.35 3.91 -0.74
N ASN A 80 9.85 4.62 0.26
CA ASN A 80 9.89 6.10 0.24
C ASN A 80 10.87 6.64 -0.80
N CYS A 81 12.04 6.01 -0.96
CA CYS A 81 12.98 6.36 -2.02
C CYS A 81 12.36 6.18 -3.40
N TYR A 82 11.73 5.03 -3.66
CA TYR A 82 11.05 4.76 -4.91
C TYR A 82 9.91 5.74 -5.16
N SER A 83 9.04 5.95 -4.17
CA SER A 83 7.85 6.78 -4.35
C SER A 83 8.14 8.28 -4.45
N LEU A 84 9.11 8.81 -3.70
CA LEU A 84 9.46 10.23 -3.75
C LEU A 84 10.46 10.56 -4.87
N LEU A 85 11.50 9.75 -5.07
CA LEU A 85 12.51 10.05 -6.08
C LEU A 85 12.16 9.44 -7.42
N ILE A 86 12.01 8.13 -7.50
CA ILE A 86 11.85 7.44 -8.79
C ILE A 86 10.51 7.84 -9.41
N LEU A 87 9.40 7.74 -8.68
CA LEU A 87 8.08 8.04 -9.24
C LEU A 87 7.87 9.53 -9.54
N MET A 88 8.23 10.43 -8.64
CA MET A 88 7.94 11.87 -8.83
C MET A 88 8.96 12.59 -9.72
N VAL A 89 10.22 12.12 -9.77
CA VAL A 89 11.28 12.74 -10.58
C VAL A 89 11.46 12.03 -11.91
N HIS A 90 11.62 10.71 -11.91
CA HIS A 90 11.95 9.94 -13.12
C HIS A 90 10.68 9.52 -13.90
N GLU A 91 9.71 8.92 -13.22
CA GLU A 91 8.53 8.32 -13.85
C GLU A 91 7.32 9.26 -13.94
N ARG A 92 7.54 10.57 -13.80
CA ARG A 92 6.47 11.58 -13.89
C ARG A 92 5.76 11.54 -15.25
N GLU A 93 6.46 11.22 -16.31
CA GLU A 93 5.86 11.10 -17.64
C GLU A 93 4.89 9.94 -17.74
N ARG A 94 5.22 8.79 -17.13
CA ARG A 94 4.33 7.61 -17.03
C ARG A 94 3.08 7.97 -16.23
N TRP A 95 3.24 8.64 -15.10
CA TRP A 95 2.13 9.19 -14.32
C TRP A 95 1.19 10.07 -15.16
N PHE A 96 1.74 11.05 -15.88
CA PHE A 96 0.94 11.92 -16.73
C PHE A 96 0.22 11.14 -17.85
N LYS A 97 0.92 10.19 -18.48
CA LYS A 97 0.36 9.32 -19.52
C LYS A 97 -0.82 8.51 -18.99
N LEU A 98 -0.71 7.95 -17.78
CA LEU A 98 -1.80 7.22 -17.11
C LEU A 98 -3.04 8.10 -16.92
N ILE A 99 -2.87 9.29 -16.34
CA ILE A 99 -3.98 10.23 -16.10
C ILE A 99 -4.60 10.69 -17.42
N LYS A 100 -3.78 10.95 -18.44
CA LYS A 100 -4.24 11.35 -19.78
C LYS A 100 -5.05 10.24 -20.45
N ASN A 101 -4.59 8.99 -20.40
CA ASN A 101 -5.30 7.86 -20.98
C ASN A 101 -6.66 7.63 -20.28
N LEU A 102 -6.70 7.75 -18.95
CA LEU A 102 -7.95 7.65 -18.18
C LEU A 102 -8.94 8.78 -18.51
N ARG A 103 -8.44 9.98 -18.84
CA ARG A 103 -9.24 11.11 -19.33
C ARG A 103 -9.78 10.89 -20.74
N ALA A 104 -9.02 10.23 -21.61
CA ALA A 104 -9.36 10.04 -23.01
C ALA A 104 -10.48 9.00 -23.25
N VAL A 105 -10.74 8.13 -22.27
CA VAL A 105 -11.72 7.05 -22.39
C VAL A 105 -13.03 7.43 -21.69
N ASP A 106 -14.06 7.65 -22.50
CA ASP A 106 -15.43 7.88 -22.04
C ASP A 106 -15.92 6.73 -21.16
N CYS A 107 -16.67 7.08 -20.11
CA CYS A 107 -17.35 6.15 -19.23
C CYS A 107 -18.77 6.68 -18.98
N ALA A 108 -19.76 5.78 -18.90
CA ALA A 108 -21.06 6.18 -18.35
C ALA A 108 -20.86 6.75 -16.93
N GLU A 109 -21.63 7.78 -16.60
CA GLU A 109 -21.58 8.45 -15.29
C GLU A 109 -21.60 7.42 -14.16
N TYR A 110 -20.47 7.28 -13.48
CA TYR A 110 -20.37 6.50 -12.25
C TYR A 110 -20.03 7.49 -11.15
N LYS A 111 -21.07 8.00 -10.49
CA LYS A 111 -20.98 9.08 -9.50
C LYS A 111 -20.59 8.56 -8.12
N ASN A 112 -19.80 9.39 -7.42
CA ASN A 112 -19.52 9.47 -5.97
C ASN A 112 -18.93 8.29 -5.17
N HIS A 113 -19.02 7.03 -5.59
CA HIS A 113 -18.56 5.92 -4.72
C HIS A 113 -17.05 5.91 -4.44
N HIS A 114 -16.21 6.36 -5.37
CA HIS A 114 -14.76 6.35 -5.20
C HIS A 114 -14.26 7.41 -4.22
N CYS A 115 -14.85 8.61 -4.25
CA CYS A 115 -14.51 9.68 -3.31
C CYS A 115 -14.87 9.26 -1.87
N LEU A 116 -16.06 8.68 -1.69
CA LEU A 116 -16.48 8.13 -0.40
C LEU A 116 -15.51 7.05 0.10
N THR A 117 -15.04 6.17 -0.78
CA THR A 117 -14.07 5.11 -0.42
C THR A 117 -12.73 5.72 0.01
N PHE A 118 -12.25 6.75 -0.70
CA PHE A 118 -11.02 7.44 -0.33
C PHE A 118 -11.15 8.11 1.05
N ILE A 119 -12.24 8.83 1.29
CA ILE A 119 -12.50 9.51 2.57
C ILE A 119 -12.65 8.48 3.70
N SER A 120 -13.45 7.43 3.49
CA SER A 120 -13.70 6.43 4.53
C SER A 120 -12.44 5.66 4.91
N THR A 121 -11.59 5.31 3.94
CA THR A 121 -10.30 4.66 4.22
C THR A 121 -9.35 5.57 4.99
N HIS A 122 -9.32 6.87 4.71
CA HIS A 122 -8.50 7.83 5.48
C HIS A 122 -9.02 8.04 6.89
N ILE A 123 -10.34 8.11 7.08
CA ILE A 123 -10.95 8.17 8.42
C ILE A 123 -10.59 6.90 9.22
N ALA A 124 -10.69 5.72 8.60
CA ALA A 124 -10.31 4.47 9.24
C ALA A 124 -8.81 4.43 9.60
N PHE A 125 -7.94 4.95 8.73
CA PHE A 125 -6.51 5.07 9.01
C PHE A 125 -6.25 6.00 10.18
N VAL A 126 -6.85 7.20 10.21
CA VAL A 126 -6.69 8.16 11.31
C VAL A 126 -7.21 7.59 12.62
N PHE A 127 -8.36 6.90 12.61
CA PHE A 127 -8.90 6.25 13.80
C PHE A 127 -7.97 5.14 14.30
N SER A 128 -7.44 4.31 13.40
CA SER A 128 -6.49 3.25 13.74
C SER A 128 -5.18 3.82 14.30
N ALA A 129 -4.61 4.86 13.67
CA ALA A 129 -3.42 5.53 14.14
C ALA A 129 -3.64 6.21 15.50
N GLY A 130 -4.78 6.88 15.67
CA GLY A 130 -5.18 7.52 16.92
C GLY A 130 -5.38 6.52 18.05
N PHE A 131 -6.03 5.38 17.77
CA PHE A 131 -6.18 4.29 18.74
C PHE A 131 -4.83 3.68 19.14
N ASN A 132 -3.94 3.43 18.17
CA ASN A 132 -2.58 2.97 18.47
C ASN A 132 -1.85 3.96 19.37
N LEU A 133 -1.88 5.26 19.03
CA LEU A 133 -1.26 6.30 19.84
C LEU A 133 -1.87 6.35 21.25
N PHE A 134 -3.20 6.32 21.37
CA PHE A 134 -3.89 6.27 22.66
C PHE A 134 -3.46 5.06 23.51
N ALA A 135 -3.39 3.87 22.93
CA ALA A 135 -2.93 2.67 23.62
C ALA A 135 -1.48 2.83 24.13
N TRP A 136 -0.60 3.41 23.33
CA TRP A 136 0.79 3.69 23.72
C TRP A 136 0.92 4.76 24.80
N PHE A 137 0.00 5.70 24.91
CA PHE A 137 0.01 6.72 25.97
C PHE A 137 -0.63 6.24 27.28
N THR A 138 -1.66 5.39 27.20
CA THR A 138 -2.46 5.01 28.38
C THR A 138 -2.06 3.67 28.98
N VAL A 139 -1.79 2.67 28.15
CA VAL A 139 -1.48 1.30 28.61
C VAL A 139 0.00 1.16 28.91
N LEU A 140 0.86 1.85 28.17
CA LEU A 140 2.30 1.79 28.32
C LEU A 140 2.81 3.15 28.82
N PRO A 141 3.56 3.23 29.93
CA PRO A 141 4.10 4.50 30.44
C PRO A 141 5.23 5.09 29.56
N LEU A 142 5.27 4.71 28.28
CA LEU A 142 6.32 5.02 27.30
C LEU A 142 5.82 5.91 26.15
N GLY A 143 4.60 6.46 26.24
CA GLY A 143 3.95 7.19 25.14
C GLY A 143 4.79 8.30 24.51
N HIS A 144 5.47 9.13 25.31
CA HIS A 144 6.32 10.19 24.77
C HIS A 144 7.55 9.65 24.03
N GLN A 145 8.17 8.58 24.55
CA GLN A 145 9.30 7.92 23.88
C GLN A 145 8.85 7.27 22.57
N TYR A 146 7.65 6.70 22.56
CA TYR A 146 7.04 6.11 21.36
C TYR A 146 6.86 7.15 20.26
N VAL A 147 6.27 8.32 20.57
CA VAL A 147 6.10 9.38 19.56
C VAL A 147 7.44 9.77 18.94
N ASN A 148 8.48 9.99 19.75
CA ASN A 148 9.80 10.36 19.24
C ASN A 148 10.45 9.28 18.36
N GLN A 149 10.23 8.01 18.68
CA GLN A 149 10.85 6.89 17.97
C GLN A 149 10.09 6.46 16.72
N TYR A 150 8.76 6.63 16.69
CA TYR A 150 7.87 6.05 15.69
C TYR A 150 7.15 7.08 14.83
N SER A 151 7.28 8.40 15.08
CA SER A 151 6.65 9.43 14.25
C SER A 151 7.05 9.34 12.77
N VAL A 152 8.35 9.13 12.49
CA VAL A 152 8.84 9.01 11.12
C VAL A 152 8.30 7.76 10.45
N GLU A 153 8.33 6.61 11.14
CA GLU A 153 7.74 5.38 10.62
C GLU A 153 6.23 5.51 10.36
N ASN A 154 5.47 6.20 11.22
CA ASN A 154 4.06 6.47 10.97
C ASN A 154 3.84 7.26 9.68
N PHE A 155 4.72 8.22 9.38
CA PHE A 155 4.69 8.94 8.11
C PHE A 155 5.05 8.04 6.91
N GLN A 156 6.04 7.15 7.06
CA GLN A 156 6.40 6.18 6.03
C GLN A 156 5.25 5.19 5.76
N ILE A 157 4.60 4.69 6.80
CA ILE A 157 3.41 3.82 6.73
C ILE A 157 2.25 4.56 6.06
N TYR A 158 2.05 5.86 6.37
CA TYR A 158 1.03 6.66 5.71
C TYR A 158 1.29 6.79 4.21
N THR A 159 2.53 7.00 3.80
CA THR A 159 2.92 7.06 2.38
C THR A 159 2.55 5.76 1.65
N GLN A 160 2.89 4.63 2.26
CA GLN A 160 2.56 3.30 1.74
C GLN A 160 1.04 3.06 1.66
N PHE A 161 0.31 3.43 2.70
CA PHE A 161 -1.15 3.39 2.74
C PHE A 161 -1.76 4.25 1.62
N PHE A 162 -1.29 5.49 1.46
CA PHE A 162 -1.78 6.43 0.46
C PHE A 162 -1.65 5.84 -0.96
N TYR A 163 -0.48 5.33 -1.32
CA TYR A 163 -0.28 4.72 -2.63
C TYR A 163 -1.10 3.45 -2.83
N THR A 164 -1.34 2.66 -1.78
CA THR A 164 -2.19 1.46 -1.84
C THR A 164 -3.64 1.85 -2.17
N VAL A 165 -4.19 2.82 -1.44
CA VAL A 165 -5.55 3.34 -1.69
C VAL A 165 -5.62 3.97 -3.08
N PHE A 166 -4.60 4.73 -3.47
CA PHE A 166 -4.56 5.38 -4.77
C PHE A 166 -4.51 4.36 -5.93
N ALA A 167 -3.64 3.36 -5.84
CA ALA A 167 -3.54 2.27 -6.81
C ALA A 167 -4.87 1.53 -6.95
N TYR A 168 -5.53 1.23 -5.82
CA TYR A 168 -6.87 0.62 -5.81
C TYR A 168 -7.91 1.47 -6.54
N ILE A 169 -7.93 2.79 -6.31
CA ILE A 169 -8.84 3.71 -7.00
C ILE A 169 -8.60 3.71 -8.51
N ILE A 170 -7.35 3.84 -8.94
CA ILE A 170 -6.99 3.79 -10.37
C ILE A 170 -7.36 2.44 -11.00
N LEU A 171 -7.10 1.33 -10.33
CA LEU A 171 -7.46 0.00 -10.82
C LEU A 171 -8.98 -0.14 -10.99
N LYS A 172 -9.76 0.33 -10.02
CA LYS A 172 -11.24 0.37 -10.14
C LYS A 172 -11.70 1.26 -11.29
N MET A 173 -11.02 2.38 -11.55
CA MET A 173 -11.30 3.26 -12.70
C MET A 173 -11.07 2.56 -14.03
N ILE A 174 -9.95 1.85 -14.17
CA ILE A 174 -9.60 1.09 -15.38
C ILE A 174 -10.64 0.00 -15.60
N LEU A 175 -10.94 -0.78 -14.54
CA LEU A 175 -11.91 -1.88 -14.60
C LEU A 175 -13.31 -1.40 -14.99
N ALA A 176 -13.77 -0.29 -14.41
CA ALA A 176 -15.09 0.28 -14.73
C ALA A 176 -15.19 0.67 -16.21
N ARG A 177 -14.16 1.30 -16.76
CA ARG A 177 -14.10 1.65 -18.19
C ARG A 177 -14.04 0.42 -19.08
N TYR A 178 -13.27 -0.60 -18.69
CA TYR A 178 -13.22 -1.86 -19.43
C TYR A 178 -14.60 -2.52 -19.51
N LYS A 179 -15.28 -2.65 -18.36
CA LYS A 179 -16.66 -3.17 -18.29
C LYS A 179 -17.62 -2.36 -19.16
N TYR A 180 -17.48 -1.03 -19.16
CA TYR A 180 -18.31 -0.15 -20.00
C TYR A 180 -18.08 -0.39 -21.49
N GLN A 181 -16.83 -0.45 -21.96
CA GLN A 181 -16.53 -0.73 -23.37
C GLN A 181 -17.03 -2.11 -23.80
N THR A 182 -16.86 -3.14 -22.95
CA THR A 182 -17.40 -4.48 -23.21
C THR A 182 -18.93 -4.48 -23.29
N SER A 183 -19.62 -3.72 -22.43
CA SER A 183 -21.08 -3.57 -22.48
C SER A 183 -21.54 -2.91 -23.78
N LEU A 184 -20.83 -1.87 -24.25
CA LEU A 184 -21.11 -1.22 -25.53
C LEU A 184 -20.95 -2.17 -26.71
N LEU A 185 -19.92 -3.03 -26.68
CA LEU A 185 -19.68 -4.04 -27.70
C LEU A 185 -20.83 -5.05 -27.78
N ARG A 186 -21.32 -5.52 -26.62
CA ARG A 186 -22.43 -6.49 -26.53
C ARG A 186 -23.77 -5.94 -27.02
N LYS A 187 -24.06 -4.66 -26.76
CA LYS A 187 -25.36 -4.04 -27.08
C LYS A 187 -25.54 -3.68 -28.56
N ARG A 188 -24.48 -3.61 -29.37
CA ARG A 188 -24.53 -2.95 -30.70
C ARG A 188 -23.91 -3.77 -31.82
N VAL A 189 -24.39 -4.99 -32.06
CA VAL A 189 -23.80 -5.91 -33.06
C VAL A 189 -24.49 -5.90 -34.45
N CYS A 190 -25.66 -5.26 -34.68
CA CYS A 190 -26.43 -5.46 -35.93
C CYS A 190 -26.65 -4.28 -36.95
N THR A 191 -25.75 -3.32 -37.21
CA THR A 191 -26.05 -2.22 -38.19
C THR A 191 -24.83 -1.46 -38.76
N LYS A 192 -24.84 -1.05 -40.04
CA LYS A 192 -23.72 -0.33 -40.73
C LYS A 192 -23.19 0.93 -40.03
N ARG A 193 -24.02 1.68 -39.27
CA ARG A 193 -23.59 2.83 -38.44
C ARG A 193 -22.54 2.43 -37.39
N GLN A 194 -22.38 1.13 -37.13
CA GLN A 194 -21.47 0.56 -36.12
C GLN A 194 -20.00 0.60 -36.50
N LEU A 195 -19.60 0.73 -37.78
CA LEU A 195 -18.17 0.72 -38.12
C LEU A 195 -17.42 1.89 -37.47
N LYS A 196 -18.02 3.09 -37.42
CA LYS A 196 -17.46 4.26 -36.72
C LYS A 196 -17.39 4.03 -35.20
N TYR A 197 -18.40 3.38 -34.62
CA TYR A 197 -18.43 3.05 -33.19
C TYR A 197 -17.40 1.96 -32.82
N LEU A 198 -17.27 0.91 -33.63
CA LEU A 198 -16.28 -0.15 -33.45
C LEU A 198 -14.86 0.41 -33.51
N LYS A 199 -14.58 1.34 -34.46
CA LYS A 199 -13.30 2.06 -34.49
C LYS A 199 -13.05 2.84 -33.18
N LYS A 200 -14.08 3.51 -32.64
CA LYS A 200 -13.98 4.21 -31.34
C LYS A 200 -13.74 3.25 -30.17
N ILE A 201 -14.49 2.14 -30.09
CA ILE A 201 -14.33 1.12 -29.04
C ILE A 201 -12.94 0.49 -29.12
N LYS A 202 -12.48 0.09 -30.31
CA LYS A 202 -11.12 -0.44 -30.53
C LYS A 202 -10.05 0.51 -30.02
N ARG A 203 -10.17 1.80 -30.35
CA ARG A 203 -9.26 2.85 -29.86
C ARG A 203 -9.31 2.98 -28.33
N ASN A 204 -10.49 2.96 -27.73
CA ASN A 204 -10.64 3.04 -26.27
C ASN A 204 -10.05 1.83 -25.55
N ILE A 205 -10.24 0.61 -26.08
CA ILE A 205 -9.63 -0.61 -25.53
C ILE A 205 -8.11 -0.54 -25.63
N PHE A 206 -7.57 0.00 -26.73
CA PHE A 206 -6.14 0.24 -26.87
C PHE A 206 -5.60 1.19 -25.79
N PHE A 207 -6.26 2.33 -25.54
CA PHE A 207 -5.89 3.23 -24.45
C PHE A 207 -6.02 2.60 -23.06
N LEU A 208 -7.01 1.73 -22.84
CA LEU A 208 -7.16 1.01 -21.57
C LEU A 208 -6.04 -0.01 -21.36
N LYS A 209 -5.63 -0.73 -22.40
CA LYS A 209 -4.48 -1.64 -22.35
C LYS A 209 -3.21 -0.85 -21.99
N ASP A 210 -2.93 0.22 -22.73
CA ASP A 210 -1.79 1.10 -22.47
C ASP A 210 -1.85 1.72 -21.05
N SER A 211 -3.05 1.97 -20.50
CA SER A 211 -3.22 2.41 -19.11
C SER A 211 -2.85 1.32 -18.10
N VAL A 212 -3.16 0.05 -18.37
CA VAL A 212 -2.79 -1.08 -17.50
C VAL A 212 -1.28 -1.27 -17.50
N ASP A 213 -0.65 -1.21 -18.68
CA ASP A 213 0.80 -1.35 -18.81
C ASP A 213 1.51 -0.24 -18.01
N VAL A 214 1.12 1.02 -18.22
CA VAL A 214 1.65 2.16 -17.46
C VAL A 214 1.32 2.09 -15.96
N PHE A 215 0.15 1.56 -15.58
CA PHE A 215 -0.20 1.34 -14.18
C PHE A 215 0.73 0.32 -13.52
N ASN A 216 1.03 -0.79 -14.19
CA ASN A 216 1.95 -1.80 -13.69
C ASN A 216 3.37 -1.24 -13.56
N ASP A 217 3.82 -0.44 -14.53
CA ASP A 217 5.12 0.24 -14.47
C ASP A 217 5.23 1.18 -13.25
N VAL A 218 4.16 1.87 -12.88
CA VAL A 218 4.14 2.81 -11.77
C VAL A 218 3.98 2.10 -10.42
N PHE A 219 3.01 1.20 -10.31
CA PHE A 219 2.58 0.61 -9.04
C PHE A 219 3.16 -0.78 -8.76
N GLY A 220 3.81 -1.44 -9.73
CA GLY A 220 4.36 -2.78 -9.56
C GLY A 220 5.33 -2.89 -8.37
N TRP A 221 6.31 -1.99 -8.30
CA TRP A 221 7.24 -1.91 -7.17
C TRP A 221 6.56 -1.53 -5.86
N ILE A 222 5.56 -0.65 -5.89
CA ILE A 222 4.76 -0.31 -4.69
C ILE A 222 4.07 -1.56 -4.14
N PHE A 223 3.45 -2.38 -5.00
CA PHE A 223 2.82 -3.61 -4.57
C PHE A 223 3.83 -4.58 -3.97
N LEU A 224 5.02 -4.69 -4.56
CA LEU A 224 6.08 -5.51 -4.01
C LEU A 224 6.42 -5.09 -2.56
N PHE A 225 6.71 -3.81 -2.33
CA PHE A 225 7.01 -3.29 -0.99
C PHE A 225 5.84 -3.53 -0.01
N ASN A 226 4.60 -3.36 -0.47
CA ASN A 226 3.41 -3.67 0.35
C ASN A 226 3.34 -5.12 0.80
N VAL A 227 3.68 -6.07 -0.07
CA VAL A 227 3.65 -7.48 0.29
C VAL A 227 4.79 -7.80 1.25
N ILE A 228 6.01 -7.32 0.99
CA ILE A 228 7.17 -7.51 1.88
C ILE A 228 6.87 -6.96 3.27
N PHE A 229 6.41 -5.71 3.36
CA PHE A 229 6.01 -5.09 4.62
C PHE A 229 4.92 -5.89 5.35
N GLY A 230 3.87 -6.29 4.63
CA GLY A 230 2.74 -7.03 5.18
C GLY A 230 3.15 -8.40 5.74
N VAL A 231 4.01 -9.12 5.02
CA VAL A 231 4.55 -10.41 5.45
C VAL A 231 5.45 -10.25 6.67
N ALA A 232 6.44 -9.35 6.61
CA ALA A 232 7.37 -9.13 7.73
C ALA A 232 6.63 -8.72 9.01
N ARG A 233 5.66 -7.80 8.89
CA ARG A 233 4.83 -7.36 10.01
C ARG A 233 3.95 -8.47 10.57
N SER A 234 3.34 -9.29 9.71
CA SER A 234 2.53 -10.44 10.14
C SER A 234 3.37 -11.47 10.89
N LEU A 235 4.60 -11.72 10.44
CA LEU A 235 5.53 -12.65 11.10
C LEU A 235 5.95 -12.15 12.49
N ILE A 236 6.21 -10.86 12.64
CA ILE A 236 6.49 -10.27 13.97
C ILE A 236 5.30 -10.46 14.90
N TYR A 237 4.06 -10.20 14.44
CA TYR A 237 2.88 -10.41 15.28
C TYR A 237 2.67 -11.89 15.66
N LEU A 238 2.88 -12.81 14.72
CA LEU A 238 2.78 -14.25 15.01
C LEU A 238 3.82 -14.66 16.05
N ASP A 239 5.07 -14.20 15.94
CA ASP A 239 6.12 -14.50 16.91
C ASP A 239 5.82 -13.94 18.31
N LEU A 240 5.32 -12.69 18.38
CA LEU A 240 4.87 -12.09 19.65
C LEU A 240 3.75 -12.91 20.31
N THR A 241 2.78 -13.38 19.53
CA THR A 241 1.68 -14.22 20.08
C THR A 241 2.15 -15.60 20.52
N GLN A 242 3.18 -16.17 19.87
CA GLN A 242 3.78 -17.45 20.29
C GLN A 242 4.57 -17.29 21.59
N LEU A 243 5.40 -16.25 21.69
CA LEU A 243 6.16 -15.93 22.90
C LEU A 243 5.23 -15.69 24.09
N GLN A 244 4.13 -14.96 23.90
CA GLN A 244 3.14 -14.74 24.97
C GLN A 244 2.55 -16.07 25.49
N LYS A 245 2.33 -17.06 24.62
CA LYS A 245 1.86 -18.39 25.03
C LYS A 245 2.93 -19.16 25.82
N CYS A 246 4.19 -19.08 25.41
CA CYS A 246 5.31 -19.73 26.10
C CYS A 246 5.58 -19.12 27.48
N PHE A 247 5.54 -17.79 27.61
CA PHE A 247 5.81 -17.10 28.87
C PHE A 247 4.58 -16.99 29.80
N GLY A 248 3.36 -17.02 29.25
CA GLY A 248 2.11 -17.09 30.03
C GLY A 248 1.93 -18.38 30.84
N LEU A 249 2.84 -19.35 30.69
CA LEU A 249 2.93 -20.57 31.50
C LEU A 249 3.75 -20.41 32.79
N VAL A 250 4.44 -19.28 32.99
CA VAL A 250 5.32 -19.03 34.15
C VAL A 250 4.63 -18.13 35.21
N GLY A 251 3.33 -17.84 35.05
CA GLY A 251 2.46 -17.32 36.10
C GLY A 251 1.70 -18.46 36.79
N SER A 252 2.18 -18.87 37.95
CA SER A 252 1.80 -20.07 38.72
C SER A 252 0.34 -20.18 39.23
N HIS A 253 -0.68 -20.00 38.37
CA HIS A 253 -2.08 -20.25 38.76
C HIS A 253 -3.03 -20.71 37.62
N LYS A 254 -2.51 -21.34 36.55
CA LYS A 254 -3.36 -21.82 35.43
C LYS A 254 -3.00 -23.22 34.89
N ARG A 255 -2.70 -24.19 35.77
CA ARG A 255 -2.47 -25.59 35.35
C ARG A 255 -3.69 -26.24 34.67
N GLY A 256 -4.92 -25.75 34.91
CA GLY A 256 -6.13 -26.26 34.23
C GLY A 256 -6.38 -25.73 32.82
N PHE A 257 -5.87 -24.55 32.47
CA PHE A 257 -6.20 -23.91 31.18
C PHE A 257 -5.35 -24.42 30.02
N HIS A 258 -4.13 -24.90 30.29
CA HIS A 258 -3.23 -25.38 29.24
C HIS A 258 -3.67 -26.73 28.66
N ILE A 259 -4.25 -27.62 29.47
CA ILE A 259 -4.84 -28.88 29.00
C ILE A 259 -6.05 -28.58 28.10
N LEU A 260 -6.96 -27.71 28.59
CA LEU A 260 -8.15 -27.29 27.87
C LEU A 260 -7.84 -26.61 26.51
N VAL A 261 -6.77 -25.81 26.43
CA VAL A 261 -6.38 -25.11 25.18
C VAL A 261 -5.57 -26.00 24.24
N SER A 262 -4.79 -26.96 24.75
CA SER A 262 -4.07 -27.92 23.91
C SER A 262 -5.02 -28.90 23.21
N GLU A 263 -6.10 -29.29 23.88
CA GLU A 263 -7.14 -30.16 23.32
C GLU A 263 -8.14 -29.41 22.43
N ASN A 264 -8.26 -28.08 22.58
CA ASN A 264 -9.17 -27.24 21.78
C ASN A 264 -8.43 -26.25 20.88
N ARG A 265 -7.20 -26.55 20.44
CA ARG A 265 -6.41 -25.62 19.62
C ARG A 265 -7.15 -25.36 18.30
N PRO A 266 -7.63 -24.13 18.04
CA PRO A 266 -8.35 -23.87 16.81
C PRO A 266 -7.38 -23.96 15.62
N GLU A 267 -7.67 -24.86 14.68
CA GLU A 267 -7.04 -24.83 13.36
C GLU A 267 -7.50 -23.57 12.64
N PHE A 268 -6.60 -22.60 12.54
CA PHE A 268 -6.81 -21.41 11.73
C PHE A 268 -6.67 -21.82 10.26
N THR A 269 -7.82 -22.14 9.68
CA THR A 269 -7.95 -22.39 8.25
C THR A 269 -8.42 -21.12 7.55
N ALA A 270 -7.64 -20.64 6.57
CA ALA A 270 -8.08 -19.55 5.70
C ALA A 270 -9.10 -20.12 4.70
N ALA A 271 -10.39 -19.88 4.96
CA ALA A 271 -11.50 -20.32 4.10
C ALA A 271 -11.55 -21.84 3.81
N ARG A 272 -11.01 -22.69 4.71
CA ARG A 272 -10.86 -24.16 4.54
C ARG A 272 -9.95 -24.62 3.39
N PHE A 273 -9.30 -23.70 2.68
CA PHE A 273 -8.38 -24.04 1.58
C PHE A 273 -6.93 -24.20 2.04
N PHE A 274 -6.54 -23.54 3.13
CA PHE A 274 -5.17 -23.55 3.63
C PHE A 274 -5.15 -23.60 5.15
N SER A 275 -4.40 -24.54 5.73
CA SER A 275 -3.99 -24.46 7.13
C SER A 275 -2.86 -23.44 7.23
N ILE A 276 -2.97 -22.49 8.16
CA ILE A 276 -1.90 -21.52 8.40
C ILE A 276 -0.88 -22.18 9.31
N ASP A 277 0.07 -22.91 8.72
CA ASP A 277 1.23 -23.48 9.40
C ASP A 277 2.54 -22.80 8.97
N LYS A 278 3.66 -23.22 9.58
CA LYS A 278 4.98 -22.66 9.25
C LYS A 278 5.34 -22.86 7.77
N SER A 279 4.91 -23.97 7.15
CA SER A 279 5.11 -24.22 5.72
C SER A 279 4.35 -23.25 4.83
N THR A 280 3.13 -22.84 5.20
CA THR A 280 2.36 -21.85 4.43
C THR A 280 3.08 -20.50 4.33
N ILE A 281 3.79 -20.09 5.39
CA ILE A 281 4.64 -18.88 5.34
C ILE A 281 5.78 -19.06 4.33
N PHE A 282 6.46 -20.20 4.36
CA PHE A 282 7.53 -20.49 3.40
C PHE A 282 7.00 -20.61 1.97
N SER A 283 5.82 -21.20 1.75
CA SER A 283 5.17 -21.24 0.44
C SER A 283 4.76 -19.86 -0.06
N VAL A 284 4.33 -18.94 0.82
CA VAL A 284 4.06 -17.55 0.43
C VAL A 284 5.36 -16.83 0.05
N LEU A 285 6.43 -17.00 0.83
CA LEU A 285 7.75 -16.44 0.50
C LEU A 285 8.35 -17.04 -0.78
N ASP A 286 8.17 -18.34 -0.99
CA ASP A 286 8.60 -19.06 -2.20
C ASP A 286 7.79 -18.62 -3.43
N ALA A 287 6.47 -18.48 -3.29
CA ALA A 287 5.61 -17.91 -4.32
C ALA A 287 5.98 -16.45 -4.64
N MET A 288 6.32 -15.65 -3.62
CA MET A 288 6.80 -14.28 -3.81
C MET A 288 8.16 -14.24 -4.53
N THR A 289 9.08 -15.13 -4.16
CA THR A 289 10.41 -15.24 -4.79
C THR A 289 10.27 -15.69 -6.24
N THR A 290 9.42 -16.67 -6.49
CA THR A 290 9.10 -17.16 -7.84
C THR A 290 8.44 -16.07 -8.68
N PHE A 291 7.50 -15.32 -8.11
CA PHE A 291 6.85 -14.21 -8.81
C PHE A 291 7.83 -13.08 -9.14
N LEU A 292 8.75 -12.76 -8.22
CA LEU A 292 9.84 -11.82 -8.45
C LEU A 292 10.78 -12.25 -9.58
N LEU A 293 11.16 -13.53 -9.61
CA LEU A 293 11.99 -14.10 -10.67
C LEU A 293 11.33 -14.07 -12.05
N VAL A 294 9.99 -14.12 -12.13
CA VAL A 294 9.25 -14.06 -13.39
C VAL A 294 9.10 -12.62 -13.91
N ILE A 295 9.15 -11.63 -13.03
CA ILE A 295 9.02 -10.21 -13.39
C ILE A 295 10.34 -9.62 -13.92
N ILE A 296 11.48 -10.13 -13.44
CA ILE A 296 12.84 -9.73 -13.86
C ILE A 296 13.16 -10.38 -15.21
#